data_AF-A0A0F9F1B3-F1
#
_entry.id   AF-A0A0F9F1B3-F1
#
_cell.length_a   1.000
_cell.length_b   1.000
_cell.length_c   1.000
_cell.angle_alpha   90.00
_cell.angle_beta   90.00
_cell.angle_gamma   90.00
#
_symmetry.space_group_name_H-M   'P 1'
#
loop_
_entity.id
_entity.type
_entity.pdbx_description
1 polymer ?
#
loop_
_entity_poly.entity_id
_entity_poly.type
_entity_poly.pdbx_seq_one_letter_code
_entity_poly.pdbx_strand_id
1 'polypeptide(L)'
;MSKYTWTDGESLIPIDEYVSSQTLSANNSLVLVDASIGGITVTLPAASTHKGQIYTIKKIDSSSNTVTIDANSNETIDGEFAIVLRLQFAYLTIICDGDEWFIIGGEYVKMEDLLEDIKTLLTNSQDRQDTALVIQKNLEKYRKDSSTLEIDDEETEQELRDTVVDVVD
;
A
#
# COMPACT_ATOMS: atom_id res chain seq x y z
N MET A 1 30.27 11.80 17.05
CA MET A 1 30.70 13.16 17.39
C MET A 1 29.51 14.07 17.07
N SER A 2 28.62 14.32 18.03
CA SER A 2 27.42 15.14 17.80
C SER A 2 27.82 16.61 17.73
N LYS A 3 27.59 17.22 16.57
CA LYS A 3 27.82 18.63 16.30
C LYS A 3 26.43 19.26 16.26
N TYR A 4 26.31 20.46 16.82
CA TYR A 4 25.08 21.26 17.04
C TYR A 4 24.41 21.06 18.42
N THR A 5 24.95 21.74 19.44
CA THR A 5 24.15 22.22 20.58
C THR A 5 24.20 23.74 20.60
N TRP A 6 23.14 24.38 20.11
CA TRP A 6 22.82 25.78 20.42
C TRP A 6 21.61 25.75 21.37
N THR A 7 21.74 26.42 22.51
CA THR A 7 20.74 26.42 23.59
C THR A 7 20.07 27.78 23.64
N ASP A 8 19.08 27.92 22.77
CA ASP A 8 18.19 29.06 22.66
C ASP A 8 16.74 28.56 22.57
N GLY A 9 16.31 27.80 23.58
CA GLY A 9 14.89 27.55 23.88
C GLY A 9 14.03 26.85 22.83
N GLU A 10 14.54 26.60 21.63
CA GLU A 10 13.87 25.84 20.58
C GLU A 10 14.34 24.39 20.67
N SER A 11 13.40 23.50 21.01
CA SER A 11 13.64 22.06 20.96
C SER A 11 13.74 21.63 19.50
N LEU A 12 14.95 21.60 18.96
CA LEU A 12 15.20 21.07 17.62
C LEU A 12 14.84 19.57 17.57
N ILE A 13 14.25 19.14 16.46
CA ILE A 13 13.94 17.74 16.23
C ILE A 13 15.25 17.01 15.87
N PRO A 14 15.66 15.96 16.61
CA PRO A 14 16.87 15.21 16.27
C PRO A 14 16.71 14.48 14.93
N ILE A 15 17.77 14.52 14.11
CA ILE A 15 17.87 13.84 12.82
C ILE A 15 19.04 12.87 12.89
N ASP A 16 18.75 11.59 12.66
CA ASP A 16 19.72 10.52 12.61
C ASP A 16 19.81 9.94 11.19
N GLU A 17 21.00 9.49 10.80
CA GLU A 17 21.23 8.80 9.54
C GLU A 17 21.87 7.43 9.81
N TYR A 18 21.25 6.37 9.28
CA TYR A 18 21.70 5.00 9.45
C TYR A 18 22.04 4.34 8.12
N VAL A 19 23.22 3.71 8.10
CA VAL A 19 23.75 2.89 7.00
C VAL A 19 23.87 1.41 7.39
N SER A 20 23.30 1.04 8.54
CA SER A 20 23.24 -0.32 9.05
C SER A 20 22.04 -0.49 9.98
N SER A 21 21.66 -1.72 10.30
CA SER A 21 20.55 -2.01 11.22
C SER A 21 20.79 -1.44 12.62
N GLN A 22 19.77 -0.82 13.20
CA GLN A 22 19.83 -0.13 14.50
C GLN A 22 18.51 -0.30 15.27
N THR A 23 18.57 -0.19 16.59
CA THR A 23 17.38 -0.09 17.46
C THR A 23 17.18 1.37 17.86
N LEU A 24 15.97 1.88 17.69
CA LEU A 24 15.63 3.25 18.07
C LEU A 24 15.54 3.40 19.59
N SER A 25 15.64 4.63 20.05
CA SER A 25 15.59 5.05 21.45
C SER A 25 14.78 6.33 21.59
N ALA A 26 14.50 6.76 22.83
CA ALA A 26 13.83 8.03 23.11
C ALA A 26 14.55 9.28 22.55
N ASN A 27 15.81 9.17 22.13
CA ASN A 27 16.56 10.29 21.55
C ASN A 27 16.35 10.45 20.04
N ASN A 28 15.72 9.49 19.38
CA ASN A 28 15.46 9.55 17.94
C ASN A 28 14.14 10.26 17.67
N SER A 29 14.05 10.91 16.50
CA SER A 29 12.77 11.44 16.02
C SER A 29 12.65 11.29 14.51
N LEU A 30 13.52 11.94 13.73
CA LEU A 30 13.62 11.70 12.30
C LEU A 30 14.81 10.78 12.00
N VAL A 31 14.55 9.65 11.35
CA VAL A 31 15.54 8.65 11.01
C VAL A 31 15.59 8.50 9.49
N LEU A 32 16.71 8.92 8.90
CA LEU A 32 17.03 8.73 7.49
C LEU A 32 17.82 7.44 7.35
N VAL A 33 17.43 6.59 6.42
CA VAL A 33 18.03 5.26 6.27
C VAL A 33 18.52 5.07 4.84
N ASP A 34 19.82 4.85 4.70
CA ASP A 34 20.49 4.53 3.45
C ASP A 34 20.80 3.03 3.39
N ALA A 35 19.96 2.29 2.65
CA ALA A 35 20.09 0.86 2.42
C ALA A 35 20.95 0.53 1.18
N SER A 36 21.78 1.46 0.68
CA SER A 36 22.54 1.27 -0.57
C SER A 36 23.48 0.06 -0.54
N ILE A 37 24.01 -0.29 0.63
CA ILE A 37 24.95 -1.41 0.81
C ILE A 37 24.30 -2.73 1.22
N GLY A 38 22.99 -2.73 1.48
CA GLY A 38 22.22 -3.92 1.90
C GLY A 38 20.92 -3.53 2.60
N GLY A 39 19.99 -4.49 2.72
CA GLY A 39 18.76 -4.27 3.48
C GLY A 39 19.04 -3.92 4.94
N ILE A 40 18.30 -2.95 5.47
CA ILE A 40 18.47 -2.43 6.84
C ILE A 40 17.21 -2.68 7.65
N THR A 41 17.38 -3.13 8.88
CA THR A 41 16.29 -3.25 9.87
C THR A 41 16.41 -2.14 10.90
N VAL A 42 15.35 -1.36 11.06
CA VAL A 42 15.16 -0.38 12.13
C VAL A 42 14.22 -1.00 13.16
N THR A 43 14.76 -1.46 14.28
CA THR A 43 13.96 -2.07 15.35
C THR A 43 13.42 -1.00 16.28
N LEU A 44 12.13 -1.05 16.58
CA LEU A 44 11.49 -0.18 17.56
C LEU A 44 11.86 -0.64 18.99
N PRO A 45 12.01 0.28 19.94
CA PRO A 45 12.16 -0.10 21.34
C PRO A 45 10.83 -0.61 21.89
N ALA A 46 10.88 -1.24 23.07
CA ALA A 46 9.67 -1.71 23.74
C ALA A 46 8.67 -0.58 24.01
N ALA A 47 7.44 -0.74 23.54
CA ALA A 47 6.35 0.23 23.63
C ALA A 47 6.08 0.67 25.08
N SER A 48 6.15 -0.27 26.02
CA SER A 48 5.97 -0.06 27.47
C SER A 48 6.81 1.06 28.09
N THR A 49 7.95 1.39 27.48
CA THR A 49 8.87 2.43 27.95
C THR A 49 8.94 3.66 27.05
N HIS A 50 8.15 3.69 25.96
CA HIS A 50 8.20 4.73 24.92
C HIS A 50 6.82 5.34 24.61
N LYS A 51 5.86 5.25 25.55
CA LYS A 51 4.53 5.88 25.41
C LYS A 51 4.64 7.35 24.98
N GLY A 52 3.91 7.72 23.93
CA GLY A 52 3.88 9.06 23.35
C GLY A 52 5.06 9.39 22.43
N GLN A 53 6.03 8.48 22.28
CA GLN A 53 7.14 8.66 21.36
C GLN A 53 6.66 8.62 19.91
N ILE A 54 7.18 9.55 19.11
CA ILE A 54 6.93 9.62 17.66
C ILE A 54 8.25 9.39 16.94
N TYR A 55 8.21 8.55 15.91
CA TYR A 55 9.31 8.36 14.97
C TYR A 55 8.84 8.59 13.54
N THR A 56 9.66 9.29 12.76
CA THR A 56 9.54 9.34 11.30
C THR A 56 10.74 8.61 10.71
N ILE A 57 10.50 7.55 9.95
CA ILE A 57 11.55 6.71 9.35
C ILE A 57 11.41 6.82 7.84
N LYS A 58 12.50 7.18 7.15
CA LYS A 58 12.50 7.43 5.70
C LYS A 58 13.67 6.74 5.03
N LYS A 59 13.39 5.98 3.97
CA LYS A 59 14.42 5.44 3.07
C LYS A 59 14.91 6.56 2.15
N ILE A 60 16.22 6.82 2.11
CA ILE A 60 16.78 7.95 1.34
C ILE A 60 17.52 7.53 0.06
N ASP A 61 17.92 6.26 -0.04
CA ASP A 61 18.68 5.74 -1.18
C ASP A 61 17.78 5.19 -2.30
N SER A 62 18.33 5.09 -3.51
CA SER A 62 17.64 4.60 -4.72
C SER A 62 17.81 3.11 -4.99
N SER A 63 18.50 2.36 -4.12
CA SER A 63 18.70 0.93 -4.33
C SER A 63 17.40 0.14 -4.17
N SER A 64 17.38 -1.08 -4.71
CA SER A 64 16.29 -2.05 -4.53
C SER A 64 16.27 -2.72 -3.16
N ASN A 65 17.26 -2.43 -2.30
CA ASN A 65 17.29 -2.93 -0.94
C ASN A 65 16.17 -2.28 -0.12
N THR A 66 15.73 -2.95 0.93
CA THR A 66 14.59 -2.49 1.74
C THR A 66 15.03 -1.91 3.07
N VAL A 67 14.18 -1.03 3.61
CA VAL A 67 14.24 -0.63 5.02
C VAL A 67 13.05 -1.28 5.72
N THR A 68 13.32 -2.16 6.67
CA THR A 68 12.31 -2.86 7.46
C THR A 68 12.20 -2.21 8.83
N ILE A 69 11.04 -1.65 9.17
CA ILE A 69 10.71 -1.23 10.53
C ILE A 69 10.15 -2.45 11.27
N ASP A 70 10.80 -2.86 12.34
CA ASP A 70 10.51 -4.10 13.07
C ASP A 70 10.02 -3.77 14.49
N ALA A 71 8.86 -4.28 14.88
CA ALA A 71 8.30 -4.08 16.22
C ALA A 71 9.11 -4.86 17.28
N ASN A 72 9.09 -4.42 18.53
CA ASN A 72 9.83 -5.13 19.57
C ASN A 72 9.13 -6.45 19.95
N SER A 73 9.84 -7.57 19.80
CA SER A 73 9.37 -8.88 20.27
C SER A 73 8.02 -9.30 19.64
N ASN A 74 6.92 -9.22 20.40
CA ASN A 74 5.57 -9.60 19.99
C ASN A 74 4.63 -8.38 19.90
N GLU A 75 5.17 -7.17 20.02
CA GLU A 75 4.43 -5.93 19.76
C GLU A 75 4.08 -5.82 18.27
N THR A 76 3.16 -4.92 17.94
CA THR A 76 2.72 -4.70 16.56
C THR A 76 2.77 -3.23 16.17
N ILE A 77 2.82 -2.98 14.86
CA ILE A 77 2.65 -1.70 14.18
C ILE A 77 1.35 -1.83 13.36
N ASP A 78 0.25 -1.27 13.83
CA ASP A 78 -1.11 -1.46 13.24
C ASP A 78 -1.46 -2.93 12.94
N GLY A 79 -1.15 -3.82 13.89
CA GLY A 79 -1.43 -5.26 13.81
C GLY A 79 -0.35 -6.09 13.08
N GLU A 80 0.66 -5.45 12.49
CA GLU A 80 1.77 -6.13 11.81
C GLU A 80 3.05 -6.15 12.64
N PHE A 81 3.83 -7.24 12.58
CA PHE A 81 5.12 -7.31 13.29
C PHE A 81 6.21 -6.45 12.65
N ALA A 82 6.09 -6.16 11.35
CA ALA A 82 7.06 -5.35 10.64
C ALA A 82 6.47 -4.65 9.42
N ILE A 83 6.95 -3.44 9.14
CA ILE A 83 6.60 -2.64 7.96
C ILE A 83 7.82 -2.51 7.05
N VAL A 84 7.64 -2.63 5.73
CA VAL A 84 8.75 -2.58 4.77
C VAL A 84 8.63 -1.39 3.83
N LEU A 85 9.60 -0.48 3.87
CA LEU A 85 9.77 0.61 2.91
C LEU A 85 10.65 0.12 1.74
N ARG A 86 10.07 0.15 0.52
CA ARG A 86 10.73 -0.33 -0.70
C ARG A 86 11.21 0.80 -1.60
N LEU A 87 10.40 1.83 -1.75
CA LEU A 87 10.65 2.92 -2.69
C LEU A 87 11.58 3.97 -2.08
N GLN A 88 12.42 4.57 -2.94
CA GLN A 88 13.18 5.74 -2.55
C GLN A 88 12.23 6.84 -2.06
N PHE A 89 12.58 7.45 -0.93
CA PHE A 89 11.80 8.51 -0.26
C PHE A 89 10.46 8.09 0.34
N ALA A 90 10.10 6.80 0.27
CA ALA A 90 9.03 6.28 1.10
C ALA A 90 9.38 6.51 2.58
N TYR A 91 8.37 6.88 3.36
CA TYR A 91 8.51 7.15 4.78
C TYR A 91 7.27 6.72 5.54
N LEU A 92 7.46 6.49 6.83
CA LEU A 92 6.44 6.15 7.79
C LEU A 92 6.60 7.03 9.03
N THR A 93 5.50 7.55 9.55
CA THR A 93 5.44 8.20 10.86
C THR A 93 4.59 7.36 11.78
N ILE A 94 5.14 6.99 12.93
CA ILE A 94 4.48 6.15 13.93
C ILE A 94 4.46 6.83 15.30
N ILE A 95 3.46 6.49 16.11
CA ILE A 95 3.35 6.87 17.52
C ILE A 95 3.16 5.64 18.40
N CYS A 96 3.76 5.64 19.58
CA CYS A 96 3.53 4.60 20.59
C CYS A 96 2.43 5.03 21.58
N ASP A 97 1.49 4.14 21.87
CA ASP A 97 0.46 4.38 22.91
C ASP A 97 0.84 3.82 24.30
N GLY A 98 1.95 3.08 24.37
CA GLY A 98 2.46 2.40 25.56
C GLY A 98 2.35 0.87 25.51
N ASP A 99 1.56 0.32 24.58
CA ASP A 99 1.39 -1.13 24.41
C ASP A 99 1.73 -1.56 22.97
N GLU A 100 1.32 -0.76 21.97
CA GLU A 100 1.56 -1.00 20.54
C GLU A 100 2.01 0.29 19.82
N TRP A 101 2.33 0.15 18.53
CA TRP A 101 2.71 1.24 17.64
C TRP A 101 1.63 1.47 16.58
N PHE A 102 1.35 2.73 16.27
CA PHE A 102 0.31 3.12 15.32
C PHE A 102 0.88 3.99 14.23
N ILE A 103 0.48 3.78 12.98
CA ILE A 103 0.88 4.60 11.85
C ILE A 103 0.00 5.85 11.81
N ILE A 104 0.63 7.02 11.85
CA ILE A 104 -0.06 8.32 11.83
C ILE A 104 0.28 9.17 10.59
N GLY A 105 1.13 8.66 9.69
CA GLY A 105 1.44 9.32 8.43
C GLY A 105 2.46 8.57 7.59
N GLY A 106 2.56 8.93 6.32
CA GLY A 106 3.41 8.25 5.33
C GLY A 106 2.62 7.30 4.43
N GLU A 107 3.31 6.74 3.43
CA GLU A 107 2.72 5.78 2.50
C GLU A 107 2.87 4.38 3.09
N TYR A 108 1.78 3.89 3.67
CA TYR A 108 1.65 2.50 4.05
C TYR A 108 0.36 1.97 3.45
N VAL A 109 0.50 0.95 2.61
CA VAL A 109 -0.66 0.20 2.11
C VAL A 109 -0.50 -1.23 2.60
N LYS A 110 -1.44 -1.64 3.45
CA LYS A 110 -1.59 -3.01 3.94
C LYS A 110 -1.75 -3.96 2.75
N MET A 111 -1.00 -5.05 2.74
CA MET A 111 -1.06 -6.01 1.64
C MET A 111 -2.43 -6.73 1.64
N GLU A 112 -3.02 -6.91 2.81
CA GLU A 112 -4.36 -7.45 3.01
C GLU A 112 -5.46 -6.54 2.42
N ASP A 113 -5.32 -5.23 2.55
CA ASP A 113 -6.28 -4.27 1.97
C ASP A 113 -6.14 -4.21 0.44
N LEU A 114 -4.90 -4.21 -0.07
CA LEU A 114 -4.64 -4.34 -1.51
C LEU A 114 -5.20 -5.65 -2.07
N LEU A 115 -5.07 -6.74 -1.32
CA LEU A 115 -5.59 -8.04 -1.72
C LEU A 115 -7.12 -8.00 -1.81
N GLU A 116 -7.80 -7.31 -0.89
CA GLU A 116 -9.25 -7.19 -0.92
C GLU A 116 -9.75 -6.31 -2.08
N ASP A 117 -9.06 -5.21 -2.35
CA ASP A 117 -9.33 -4.36 -3.50
C ASP A 117 -9.12 -5.13 -4.81
N ILE A 118 -8.00 -5.86 -4.94
CA ILE A 118 -7.71 -6.67 -6.13
C ILE A 118 -8.77 -7.76 -6.33
N LYS A 119 -9.21 -8.46 -5.27
CA LYS A 119 -10.28 -9.45 -5.37
C LYS A 119 -11.58 -8.83 -5.87
N THR A 120 -11.93 -7.67 -5.33
CA THR A 120 -13.15 -6.93 -5.71
C THR A 120 -13.11 -6.55 -7.19
N LEU A 121 -11.96 -6.03 -7.66
CA LEU A 121 -11.77 -5.69 -9.07
C LEU A 121 -11.89 -6.91 -9.99
N LEU A 122 -11.32 -8.05 -9.59
CA LEU A 122 -11.40 -9.29 -10.35
C LEU A 122 -12.84 -9.80 -10.46
N THR A 123 -13.60 -9.80 -9.36
CA THR A 123 -15.03 -10.19 -9.38
C THR A 123 -15.85 -9.31 -10.33
N ASN A 124 -15.70 -7.98 -10.24
CA ASN A 124 -16.42 -7.06 -11.12
C ASN A 124 -16.07 -7.27 -12.59
N SER A 125 -14.81 -7.60 -12.91
CA SER A 125 -14.41 -7.90 -14.29
C SER A 125 -15.06 -9.18 -14.81
N GLN A 126 -15.21 -10.20 -13.96
CA GLN A 126 -15.83 -11.47 -14.34
C GLN A 126 -17.33 -11.30 -14.60
N ASP A 127 -18.06 -10.59 -13.74
CA ASP A 127 -19.51 -10.36 -13.90
C ASP A 127 -19.84 -9.61 -15.21
N ARG A 128 -18.98 -8.67 -15.61
CA ARG A 128 -19.09 -7.98 -16.91
C ARG A 128 -18.91 -8.94 -18.09
N GLN A 129 -17.87 -9.78 -18.06
CA GLN A 129 -17.62 -10.78 -19.10
C GLN A 129 -18.76 -11.81 -19.20
N ASP A 130 -19.32 -12.25 -18.07
CA ASP A 130 -20.45 -13.19 -18.02
C ASP A 130 -21.72 -12.56 -18.63
N THR A 131 -21.98 -11.28 -18.34
CA THR A 131 -23.10 -10.53 -18.93
C THR A 131 -22.95 -10.39 -20.44
N ALA A 132 -21.77 -10.01 -20.92
CA ALA A 132 -21.47 -9.91 -22.35
C ALA A 132 -21.68 -11.25 -23.08
N LEU A 133 -21.26 -12.37 -22.47
CA LEU A 133 -21.48 -13.71 -23.01
C LEU A 133 -22.97 -14.07 -23.13
N VAL A 134 -23.79 -13.68 -22.16
CA VAL A 134 -25.25 -13.90 -22.21
C VAL A 134 -25.87 -13.10 -23.35
N ILE A 135 -25.47 -11.84 -23.54
CA ILE A 135 -25.96 -11.01 -24.64
C ILE A 135 -25.59 -11.64 -25.99
N GLN A 136 -24.34 -12.08 -26.16
CA GLN A 136 -23.90 -12.77 -27.39
C GLN A 136 -24.71 -14.04 -27.67
N LYS A 137 -24.97 -14.88 -26.67
CA LYS A 137 -25.80 -16.08 -26.82
C LYS A 137 -27.23 -15.75 -27.23
N ASN A 138 -27.81 -14.69 -26.65
CA ASN A 138 -29.15 -14.23 -27.01
C ASN A 138 -29.20 -13.67 -28.43
N LEU A 139 -28.17 -12.95 -28.87
CA LEU A 139 -28.02 -12.48 -30.26
C LEU A 139 -27.94 -13.66 -31.24
N GLU A 140 -27.12 -14.68 -30.96
CA GLU A 140 -27.04 -15.87 -31.82
C GLU A 140 -28.38 -16.60 -31.91
N LYS A 141 -29.09 -16.70 -30.79
CA LYS A 141 -30.44 -17.27 -30.75
C LYS A 141 -31.42 -16.44 -31.59
N TYR A 142 -31.42 -15.11 -31.43
CA TYR A 142 -32.26 -14.21 -32.21
C TYR A 142 -31.98 -14.33 -33.71
N ARG A 143 -30.70 -14.31 -34.13
CA ARG A 143 -30.32 -14.48 -35.54
C ARG A 143 -30.82 -15.80 -36.11
N LYS A 144 -30.73 -16.89 -35.34
CA LYS A 144 -31.22 -18.21 -35.76
C LYS A 144 -32.74 -18.22 -35.94
N ASP A 145 -33.48 -17.64 -35.00
CA ASP A 145 -34.95 -17.58 -35.05
C ASP A 145 -35.44 -16.60 -36.14
N SER A 146 -34.80 -15.44 -36.28
CA SER A 146 -35.09 -14.44 -37.33
C SER A 146 -34.74 -14.93 -38.73
N SER A 147 -33.68 -15.74 -38.92
CA SER A 147 -33.41 -16.34 -40.24
C SER A 147 -34.54 -17.25 -40.77
N THR A 148 -35.50 -17.63 -39.91
CA THR A 148 -36.68 -18.43 -40.27
C THR A 148 -37.95 -17.61 -40.52
N LEU A 149 -37.93 -16.31 -40.23
CA LEU A 149 -39.04 -15.36 -40.30
C LEU A 149 -38.51 -14.08 -40.98
N GLU A 150 -38.88 -13.75 -42.22
CA GLU A 150 -38.39 -12.55 -42.94
C GLU A 150 -38.67 -11.21 -42.19
N ILE A 151 -37.89 -10.91 -41.14
CA ILE A 151 -38.02 -9.75 -40.27
C ILE A 151 -36.64 -9.08 -40.23
N ASP A 152 -36.59 -7.84 -40.75
CA ASP A 152 -35.39 -7.02 -40.85
C ASP A 152 -35.32 -6.07 -39.63
N ASP A 153 -34.38 -6.32 -38.70
CA ASP A 153 -34.22 -5.60 -37.43
C ASP A 153 -32.72 -5.31 -37.13
N GLU A 154 -31.98 -4.93 -38.18
CA GLU A 154 -30.52 -4.73 -38.14
C GLU A 154 -30.07 -3.60 -37.18
N GLU A 155 -30.88 -2.56 -36.98
CA GLU A 155 -30.55 -1.39 -36.14
C GLU A 155 -30.43 -1.79 -34.65
N THR A 156 -31.40 -2.54 -34.14
CA THR A 156 -31.42 -3.02 -32.76
C THR A 156 -30.30 -4.04 -32.50
N GLU A 157 -29.94 -4.84 -33.51
CA GLU A 157 -28.80 -5.77 -33.43
C GLU A 157 -27.47 -5.01 -33.30
N GLN A 158 -27.32 -3.90 -34.02
CA GLN A 158 -26.12 -3.07 -33.96
C GLN A 158 -25.99 -2.37 -32.60
N GLU A 159 -27.06 -1.80 -32.03
CA GLU A 159 -27.03 -1.20 -30.67
C GLU A 159 -26.61 -2.22 -29.59
N LEU A 160 -27.09 -3.47 -29.71
CA LEU A 160 -26.71 -4.54 -28.79
C LEU A 160 -25.25 -4.97 -28.97
N ARG A 161 -24.71 -4.95 -30.21
CA ARG A 161 -23.28 -5.19 -30.46
C ARG A 161 -22.41 -4.12 -29.84
N ASP A 162 -22.81 -2.85 -29.98
CA ASP A 162 -22.10 -1.72 -29.39
C ASP A 162 -22.13 -1.80 -27.85
N THR A 163 -23.27 -2.18 -27.28
CA THR A 163 -23.41 -2.42 -25.82
C THR A 163 -22.49 -3.54 -25.31
N VAL A 164 -22.27 -4.60 -26.09
CA VAL A 164 -21.33 -5.68 -25.72
C VAL A 164 -19.89 -5.18 -25.69
N VAL A 165 -19.51 -4.31 -26.62
CA VAL A 165 -18.17 -3.68 -26.64
C VAL A 165 -17.98 -2.83 -25.39
N ASP A 166 -18.95 -1.99 -25.04
CA ASP A 166 -18.90 -1.12 -23.85
C ASP A 166 -18.84 -1.87 -22.50
N VAL A 167 -19.32 -3.11 -22.44
CA VAL A 167 -19.28 -3.94 -21.20
C VAL A 167 -17.94 -4.67 -21.05
N VAL A 168 -17.26 -4.95 -22.17
CA VAL A 168 -16.04 -5.78 -22.21
C VAL A 168 -14.76 -4.94 -22.13
N ASP A 169 -14.75 -3.72 -22.65
CA ASP A 169 -13.64 -2.74 -22.58
C ASP A 169 -13.58 -1.99 -21.22
#